data_AF-A0AA87AUY1-F1
#
_entry.id   AF-A0AA87AUY1-F1
#
_cell.length_a   1.000
_cell.length_b   1.000
_cell.length_c   1.000
_cell.angle_alpha   90.00
_cell.angle_beta   90.00
_cell.angle_gamma   90.00
#
_symmetry.space_group_name_H-M   'P 1'
#
loop_
_entity.id
_entity.type
_entity.pdbx_description
1 polymer ?
#
loop_
_entity_poly.entity_id
_entity_poly.type
_entity_poly.pdbx_seq_one_letter_code
_entity_poly.pdbx_strand_id
1 'polypeptide(L)'
;MTAVNIVAPEISIRERYRDVVSDRWPGAIAPQPDELLSSWLHRLAYANGVAPRAFARVLGLNPGMWSAALDLRLPADIAKLLYAKTGVAPDQLAAMTLSHGLPKELLLPLRDSGHRDSSAWLQFCCRCLADDAQPYFRRRWRLATRVSCTKHGCRLRDRCPSCLGRIAVFGQAALVPQHYCVACGYDLRRASIPYLSPATRTLDRCIDDICSLEAMTQSPSGPVLIRRLLSMPSVGGYYSTMILTSLSTAARTYCAQRLNLPSEWPVEGAKDDEEEREARRLRRLIPPTSDHRAWIELLANALGRSRGRPAASKGNEKGVKLPDLLGAYAKMSPASGRPAQERIGTERRP
;
A
#
# COMPACT_ATOMS: atom_id res chain seq x y z
N MET A 1 66.17 12.19 -32.61
CA MET A 1 64.80 11.66 -32.44
C MET A 1 64.32 11.99 -31.04
N THR A 2 63.47 13.01 -30.96
CA THR A 2 62.44 13.33 -29.95
C THR A 2 62.56 12.72 -28.55
N ALA A 3 62.94 13.57 -27.58
CA ALA A 3 62.69 13.35 -26.16
C ALA A 3 61.18 13.41 -25.89
N VAL A 4 60.62 12.30 -25.41
CA VAL A 4 59.21 12.23 -25.00
C VAL A 4 59.11 12.88 -23.62
N ASN A 5 58.59 14.10 -23.58
CA ASN A 5 58.18 14.74 -22.32
C ASN A 5 56.98 13.97 -21.76
N ILE A 6 57.24 13.11 -20.78
CA ILE A 6 56.20 12.48 -19.97
C ILE A 6 55.71 13.56 -19.00
N VAL A 7 54.66 14.29 -19.39
CA VAL A 7 53.99 15.22 -18.49
C VAL A 7 53.36 14.38 -17.38
N ALA A 8 53.95 14.45 -16.18
CA ALA A 8 53.36 13.84 -15.00
C ALA A 8 51.98 14.49 -14.75
N PRO A 9 50.94 13.72 -14.43
CA PRO A 9 49.64 14.30 -14.12
C PRO A 9 49.75 15.20 -12.91
N GLU A 10 49.41 16.48 -13.09
CA GLU A 10 49.36 17.46 -12.02
C GLU A 10 48.14 17.16 -11.13
N ILE A 11 48.37 16.68 -9.92
CA ILE A 11 47.32 16.41 -8.93
C ILE A 11 47.17 17.68 -8.09
N SER A 12 46.20 18.52 -8.43
CA SER A 12 45.82 19.69 -7.62
C SER A 12 44.72 19.33 -6.62
N ILE A 13 44.90 19.67 -5.34
CA ILE A 13 43.84 19.61 -4.34
C ILE A 13 42.90 20.79 -4.60
N ARG A 14 41.69 20.51 -5.10
CA ARG A 14 40.61 21.51 -5.20
C ARG A 14 39.99 21.79 -3.84
N GLU A 15 39.22 22.86 -3.74
CA GLU A 15 38.42 23.19 -2.55
C GLU A 15 37.68 21.95 -2.03
N ARG A 16 37.66 21.74 -0.71
CA ARG A 16 36.99 20.56 -0.16
C ARG A 16 35.51 20.70 -0.49
N TYR A 17 34.85 19.61 -0.83
CA TYR A 17 33.41 19.60 -1.16
C TYR A 17 32.55 20.39 -0.16
N ARG A 18 32.86 20.33 1.14
CA ARG A 18 32.16 21.07 2.20
C ARG A 18 32.33 22.60 2.14
N ASP A 19 33.41 23.08 1.53
CA ASP A 19 33.78 24.50 1.47
C ASP A 19 33.12 25.19 0.26
N VAL A 20 32.66 24.42 -0.73
CA VAL A 20 32.01 24.90 -1.97
C VAL A 20 30.51 24.61 -2.00
N VAL A 21 30.05 23.66 -1.17
CA VAL A 21 28.68 23.14 -1.23
C VAL A 21 27.89 23.63 -0.04
N SER A 22 26.67 24.08 -0.34
CA SER A 22 25.60 24.39 0.61
C SER A 22 25.52 23.37 1.76
N ASP A 23 25.00 23.78 2.93
CA ASP A 23 24.69 22.90 4.08
C ASP A 23 23.74 21.70 3.78
N ARG A 24 23.36 21.52 2.51
CA ARG A 24 22.48 20.48 1.95
C ARG A 24 23.24 19.23 1.54
N TRP A 25 22.50 18.14 1.37
CA TRP A 25 23.06 16.91 0.81
C TRP A 25 23.29 16.99 -0.71
N PRO A 26 24.38 16.38 -1.23
CA PRO A 26 24.71 16.35 -2.67
C PRO A 26 23.57 15.85 -3.57
N GLY A 27 22.99 14.72 -3.20
CA GLY A 27 21.97 14.04 -3.97
C GLY A 27 20.61 14.60 -3.62
N ALA A 28 20.09 15.50 -4.45
CA ALA A 28 18.72 15.99 -4.36
C ALA A 28 17.78 15.07 -5.16
N ILE A 29 16.80 14.48 -4.48
CA ILE A 29 15.78 13.63 -5.12
C ILE A 29 14.41 14.13 -4.72
N ALA A 30 13.59 14.49 -5.71
CA ALA A 30 12.22 14.90 -5.46
C ALA A 30 11.34 13.69 -5.05
N PRO A 31 10.44 13.87 -4.06
CA PRO A 31 9.37 12.92 -3.78
C PRO A 31 8.50 12.63 -5.01
N GLN A 32 8.08 11.38 -5.17
CA GLN A 32 7.17 10.95 -6.23
C GLN A 32 5.70 10.89 -5.76
N PRO A 33 4.72 10.92 -6.69
CA PRO A 33 3.31 10.82 -6.36
C PRO A 33 2.98 9.51 -5.62
N ASP A 34 2.26 9.64 -4.49
CA ASP A 34 1.89 8.53 -3.59
C ASP A 34 3.10 7.72 -3.08
N GLU A 35 4.30 8.29 -3.06
CA GLU A 35 5.50 7.64 -2.53
C GLU A 35 5.46 7.51 -1.00
N LEU A 36 5.92 6.37 -0.48
CA LEU A 36 6.17 6.20 0.96
C LEU A 36 7.37 7.02 1.40
N LEU A 37 7.30 7.59 2.60
CA LEU A 37 8.43 8.29 3.20
C LEU A 37 9.66 7.39 3.27
N SER A 38 9.50 6.12 3.66
CA SER A 38 10.57 5.13 3.67
C SER A 38 11.20 4.91 2.29
N SER A 39 10.38 4.80 1.24
CA SER A 39 10.86 4.66 -0.15
C SER A 39 11.68 5.87 -0.59
N TRP A 40 11.18 7.08 -0.31
CA TRP A 40 11.89 8.31 -0.64
C TRP A 40 13.22 8.39 0.11
N LEU A 41 13.23 8.05 1.41
CA LEU A 41 14.45 8.01 2.21
C LEU A 41 15.47 6.98 1.69
N HIS A 42 15.03 5.82 1.19
CA HIS A 42 15.92 4.81 0.59
C HIS A 42 16.52 5.31 -0.73
N ARG A 43 15.73 5.98 -1.57
CA ARG A 43 16.25 6.62 -2.81
C ARG A 43 17.19 7.76 -2.51
N LEU A 44 16.87 8.59 -1.51
CA LEU A 44 17.72 9.68 -1.05
C LEU A 44 19.05 9.16 -0.52
N ALA A 45 19.03 8.10 0.30
CA ALA A 45 20.23 7.45 0.79
C ALA A 45 21.12 6.97 -0.37
N TYR A 46 20.52 6.23 -1.31
CA TYR A 46 21.22 5.71 -2.49
C TYR A 46 21.82 6.82 -3.35
N ALA A 47 21.07 7.90 -3.61
CA ALA A 47 21.55 9.07 -4.36
C ALA A 47 22.71 9.80 -3.68
N ASN A 48 22.85 9.65 -2.35
CA ASN A 48 23.94 10.20 -1.56
C ASN A 48 25.04 9.17 -1.25
N GLY A 49 25.05 8.02 -1.92
CA GLY A 49 26.09 6.99 -1.76
C GLY A 49 26.02 6.21 -0.44
N VAL A 50 24.89 6.26 0.26
CA VAL A 50 24.69 5.57 1.55
C VAL A 50 23.69 4.43 1.37
N ALA A 51 24.06 3.22 1.83
CA ALA A 51 23.14 2.10 1.84
C ALA A 51 21.95 2.35 2.80
N PRO A 52 20.72 1.94 2.47
CA PRO A 52 19.53 2.20 3.29
C PRO A 52 19.68 1.83 4.78
N ARG A 53 20.31 0.71 5.09
CA ARG A 53 20.55 0.28 6.49
C ARG A 53 21.45 1.26 7.25
N ALA A 54 22.49 1.80 6.60
CA ALA A 54 23.43 2.73 7.21
C ALA A 54 22.84 4.13 7.38
N PHE A 55 21.89 4.52 6.52
CA PHE A 55 21.25 5.83 6.55
C PHE A 55 20.47 6.10 7.84
N ALA A 56 20.02 5.05 8.54
CA ALA A 56 19.45 5.20 9.89
C ALA A 56 20.36 6.01 10.82
N ARG A 57 21.67 5.74 10.80
CA ARG A 57 22.65 6.44 11.64
C ARG A 57 22.84 7.90 11.23
N VAL A 58 22.73 8.20 9.93
CA VAL A 58 22.76 9.58 9.43
C VAL A 58 21.62 10.41 10.01
N LEU A 59 20.47 9.78 10.26
CA LEU A 59 19.31 10.37 10.92
C LEU A 59 19.34 10.28 12.45
N GLY A 60 20.41 9.74 13.05
CA GLY A 60 20.50 9.52 14.50
C GLY A 60 19.58 8.41 15.03
N LEU A 61 19.15 7.48 14.17
CA LEU A 61 18.23 6.39 14.50
C LEU A 61 18.95 5.05 14.65
N ASN A 62 18.37 4.18 15.48
CA ASN A 62 18.81 2.80 15.63
C ASN A 62 18.50 1.95 14.38
N PRO A 63 19.33 0.92 14.09
CA PRO A 63 19.04 -0.02 13.01
C PRO A 63 17.77 -0.82 13.30
N GLY A 64 17.20 -1.43 12.25
CA GLY A 64 15.96 -2.20 12.31
C GLY A 64 14.95 -1.68 11.29
N MET A 65 13.66 -1.73 11.61
CA MET A 65 12.58 -1.21 10.76
C MET A 65 12.44 0.34 10.81
N TRP A 66 13.56 1.06 11.00
CA TRP A 66 13.60 2.51 11.23
C TRP A 66 12.77 3.30 10.21
N SER A 67 12.95 3.02 8.92
CA SER A 67 12.27 3.75 7.85
C SER A 67 10.77 3.47 7.84
N ALA A 68 10.39 2.22 8.11
CA ALA A 68 8.99 1.82 8.17
C ALA A 68 8.28 2.41 9.40
N ALA A 69 9.00 2.65 10.49
CA ALA A 69 8.47 3.38 11.65
C ALA A 69 8.21 4.86 11.31
N LEU A 70 9.09 5.49 10.51
CA LEU A 70 8.89 6.87 10.04
C LEU A 70 7.66 7.00 9.13
N ASP A 71 7.29 5.95 8.38
CA ASP A 71 6.04 5.95 7.60
C ASP A 71 4.81 6.16 8.50
N LEU A 72 4.82 5.68 9.75
CA LEU A 72 3.68 5.81 10.67
C LEU A 72 3.66 7.17 11.36
N ARG A 73 4.84 7.67 11.74
CA ARG A 73 5.01 8.94 12.44
C ARG A 73 6.41 9.47 12.16
N LEU A 74 6.47 10.65 11.55
CA LEU A 74 7.71 11.39 11.37
C LEU A 74 7.94 12.34 12.57
N PRO A 75 8.99 12.14 13.38
CA PRO A 75 9.35 13.06 14.46
C PRO A 75 9.74 14.45 13.93
N ALA A 76 9.44 15.50 14.69
CA ALA A 76 9.60 16.89 14.25
C ALA A 76 11.08 17.29 14.06
N ASP A 77 11.97 16.76 14.89
CA ASP A 77 13.43 16.91 14.79
C ASP A 77 13.96 16.29 13.49
N ILE A 78 13.51 15.08 13.14
CA ILE A 78 13.86 14.42 11.88
C ILE A 78 13.28 15.18 10.69
N ALA A 79 12.04 15.67 10.77
CA ALA A 79 11.43 16.49 9.71
C ALA A 79 12.24 17.78 9.46
N LYS A 80 12.65 18.48 10.54
CA LYS A 80 13.49 19.68 10.45
C LYS A 80 14.85 19.39 9.82
N LEU A 81 15.48 18.27 10.19
CA LEU A 81 16.73 17.81 9.60
C LEU A 81 16.56 17.55 8.09
N LEU A 82 15.53 16.80 7.70
CA LEU A 82 15.25 16.49 6.30
C LEU A 82 14.97 17.75 5.50
N TYR A 83 14.18 18.68 6.03
CA TYR A 83 13.94 19.98 5.39
C TYR A 83 15.25 20.76 5.20
N ALA A 84 16.07 20.89 6.24
CA ALA A 84 17.34 21.61 6.16
C ALA A 84 18.30 20.97 5.14
N LYS A 85 18.35 19.64 5.05
CA LYS A 85 19.29 18.91 4.18
C LYS A 85 18.81 18.72 2.75
N THR A 86 17.50 18.75 2.49
CA THR A 86 16.94 18.45 1.15
C THR A 86 16.14 19.60 0.55
N GLY A 87 15.65 20.53 1.37
CA GLY A 87 14.70 21.56 0.96
C GLY A 87 13.27 21.07 0.74
N VAL A 88 12.97 19.78 0.97
CA VAL A 88 11.60 19.25 0.84
C VAL A 88 10.75 19.76 2.00
N ALA A 89 9.67 20.46 1.67
CA ALA A 89 8.80 21.12 2.64
C ALA A 89 8.20 20.12 3.66
N PRO A 90 8.00 20.53 4.93
CA PRO A 90 7.39 19.67 5.96
C PRO A 90 6.05 19.06 5.54
N ASP A 91 5.19 19.81 4.84
CA ASP A 91 3.90 19.31 4.36
C ASP A 91 4.05 18.20 3.32
N GLN A 92 5.06 18.30 2.46
CA GLN A 92 5.38 17.26 1.48
C GLN A 92 5.96 16.01 2.16
N LEU A 93 6.77 16.19 3.20
CA LEU A 93 7.24 15.07 4.04
C LEU A 93 6.07 14.39 4.77
N ALA A 94 5.15 15.16 5.33
CA ALA A 94 3.96 14.66 6.01
C ALA A 94 3.02 13.92 5.04
N ALA A 95 2.85 14.40 3.81
CA ALA A 95 2.03 13.76 2.78
C ALA A 95 2.53 12.34 2.41
N MET A 96 3.84 12.07 2.54
CA MET A 96 4.43 10.75 2.30
C MET A 96 4.22 9.77 3.47
N THR A 97 3.84 10.25 4.65
CA THR A 97 3.51 9.40 5.82
C THR A 97 2.12 8.77 5.66
N LEU A 98 1.83 7.78 6.50
CA LEU A 98 0.58 7.02 6.54
C LEU A 98 -0.46 7.62 7.48
N SER A 99 -0.15 8.70 8.21
CA SER A 99 -1.09 9.34 9.13
C SER A 99 -2.19 10.12 8.40
N HIS A 100 -2.01 10.43 7.11
CA HIS A 100 -2.95 11.20 6.31
C HIS A 100 -3.67 10.33 5.27
N GLY A 101 -5.01 10.31 5.38
CA GLY A 101 -5.90 9.76 4.36
C GLY A 101 -5.94 8.23 4.28
N LEU A 102 -5.34 7.51 5.23
CA LEU A 102 -5.36 6.05 5.28
C LEU A 102 -5.82 5.55 6.67
N PRO A 103 -6.71 4.54 6.74
CA PRO A 103 -7.15 3.95 8.01
C PRO A 103 -6.02 3.15 8.67
N LYS A 104 -5.54 3.62 9.83
CA LYS A 104 -4.35 3.10 10.53
C LYS A 104 -4.50 1.64 10.92
N GLU A 105 -5.71 1.22 11.28
CA GLU A 105 -6.06 -0.13 11.71
C GLU A 105 -5.93 -1.15 10.58
N LEU A 106 -6.05 -0.70 9.32
CA LEU A 106 -5.88 -1.55 8.13
C LEU A 106 -4.43 -1.60 7.65
N LEU A 107 -3.50 -0.90 8.30
CA LEU A 107 -2.09 -0.95 7.91
C LEU A 107 -1.49 -2.32 8.21
N LEU A 108 -0.67 -2.79 7.28
CA LEU A 108 0.16 -3.96 7.47
C LEU A 108 1.12 -3.71 8.65
N PRO A 109 1.26 -4.65 9.59
CA PRO A 109 2.02 -4.42 10.80
C PRO A 109 3.52 -4.41 10.55
N LEU A 110 4.23 -3.68 11.40
CA LEU A 110 5.69 -3.66 11.44
C LEU A 110 6.19 -4.86 12.24
N ARG A 111 6.12 -6.05 11.63
CA ARG A 111 6.67 -7.26 12.24
C ARG A 111 7.40 -8.11 11.21
N ASP A 112 8.42 -8.79 11.69
CA ASP A 112 9.11 -9.84 10.96
C ASP A 112 8.87 -11.17 11.68
N SER A 113 7.68 -11.75 11.49
CA SER A 113 7.34 -13.06 12.08
C SER A 113 7.71 -14.19 11.14
N GLY A 114 8.22 -15.33 11.61
CA GLY A 114 8.75 -16.40 10.75
C GLY A 114 7.74 -17.15 9.85
N HIS A 115 6.43 -17.14 10.15
CA HIS A 115 5.46 -17.99 9.45
C HIS A 115 5.24 -17.66 7.96
N ARG A 116 5.14 -18.67 7.10
CA ARG A 116 4.94 -18.51 5.64
C ARG A 116 3.74 -17.63 5.29
N ASP A 117 2.63 -17.82 5.98
CA ASP A 117 1.38 -17.10 5.71
C ASP A 117 1.27 -15.77 6.45
N SER A 118 2.29 -15.39 7.23
CA SER A 118 2.26 -14.12 7.94
C SER A 118 2.45 -12.94 7.01
N SER A 119 1.82 -11.83 7.40
CA SER A 119 1.97 -10.52 6.80
C SER A 119 3.44 -10.09 6.72
N ALA A 120 3.87 -9.58 5.56
CA ALA A 120 4.98 -8.64 5.52
C ALA A 120 4.47 -7.22 5.78
N TRP A 121 5.39 -6.31 6.12
CA TRP A 121 5.04 -4.90 6.21
C TRP A 121 4.79 -4.30 4.81
N LEU A 122 5.60 -4.64 3.81
CA LEU A 122 5.51 -3.98 2.50
C LEU A 122 5.04 -4.93 1.39
N GLN A 123 4.20 -4.40 0.51
CA GLN A 123 3.83 -5.02 -0.76
C GLN A 123 4.40 -4.24 -1.94
N PHE A 124 4.34 -4.82 -3.13
CA PHE A 124 4.76 -4.19 -4.37
C PHE A 124 4.03 -4.73 -5.60
N CYS A 125 3.99 -3.90 -6.64
CA CYS A 125 3.66 -4.30 -8.00
C CYS A 125 4.95 -4.34 -8.82
N CYS A 126 5.32 -5.50 -9.38
CA CYS A 126 6.54 -5.60 -10.20
C CYS A 126 6.48 -4.74 -11.47
N ARG A 127 5.30 -4.60 -12.08
CA ARG A 127 5.11 -3.74 -13.25
C ARG A 127 5.28 -2.27 -12.92
N CYS A 128 4.79 -1.80 -11.76
CA CYS A 128 5.06 -0.44 -11.31
C CYS A 128 6.56 -0.21 -11.18
N LEU A 129 7.26 -1.09 -10.45
CA LEU A 129 8.70 -0.96 -10.29
C LEU A 129 9.45 -1.04 -11.63
N ALA A 130 8.92 -1.73 -12.64
CA ALA A 130 9.53 -1.80 -13.97
C ALA A 130 9.25 -0.55 -14.83
N ASP A 131 8.03 0.00 -14.77
CA ASP A 131 7.60 1.17 -15.53
C ASP A 131 8.14 2.48 -14.96
N ASP A 132 8.36 2.53 -13.65
CA ASP A 132 8.80 3.74 -12.95
C ASP A 132 10.24 4.07 -13.38
N ALA A 133 10.47 5.28 -13.90
CA ALA A 133 11.81 5.74 -14.29
C ALA A 133 12.83 5.62 -13.14
N GLN A 134 12.37 5.89 -11.92
CA GLN A 134 13.07 5.55 -10.68
C GLN A 134 12.12 4.73 -9.79
N PRO A 135 12.36 3.41 -9.59
CA PRO A 135 11.46 2.54 -8.86
C PRO A 135 11.20 2.99 -7.43
N TYR A 136 9.92 3.05 -7.04
CA TYR A 136 9.51 3.50 -5.71
C TYR A 136 8.32 2.72 -5.15
N PHE A 137 8.24 2.65 -3.82
CA PHE A 137 7.14 2.01 -3.11
C PHE A 137 6.06 3.02 -2.72
N ARG A 138 4.80 2.62 -2.90
CA ARG A 138 3.65 3.50 -2.78
C ARG A 138 2.95 3.36 -1.43
N ARG A 139 2.34 4.44 -0.92
CA ARG A 139 1.68 4.44 0.40
C ARG A 139 0.60 3.40 0.52
N ARG A 140 -0.26 3.29 -0.50
CA ARG A 140 -1.35 2.30 -0.55
C ARG A 140 -0.89 0.85 -0.49
N TRP A 141 0.38 0.55 -0.78
CA TRP A 141 0.94 -0.80 -0.63
C TRP A 141 1.17 -1.22 0.83
N ARG A 142 0.86 -0.32 1.78
CA ARG A 142 0.83 -0.62 3.22
C ARG A 142 -0.55 -1.01 3.73
N LEU A 143 -1.61 -0.95 2.91
CA LEU A 143 -2.97 -1.33 3.32
C LEU A 143 -3.20 -2.83 3.16
N ALA A 144 -3.67 -3.50 4.22
CA ALA A 144 -4.02 -4.91 4.18
C ALA A 144 -5.23 -5.18 3.27
N THR A 145 -6.17 -4.26 3.14
CA THR A 145 -7.28 -4.39 2.18
C THR A 145 -6.80 -4.30 0.74
N ARG A 146 -5.63 -3.70 0.48
CA ARG A 146 -5.09 -3.53 -0.86
C ARG A 146 -4.36 -4.80 -1.32
N VAL A 147 -4.98 -5.51 -2.25
CA VAL A 147 -4.43 -6.73 -2.88
C VAL A 147 -4.14 -6.57 -4.37
N SER A 148 -4.66 -5.52 -5.01
CA SER A 148 -4.40 -5.23 -6.43
C SER A 148 -3.63 -3.92 -6.65
N CYS A 149 -2.86 -3.85 -7.73
CA CYS A 149 -2.26 -2.59 -8.17
C CYS A 149 -3.32 -1.68 -8.80
N THR A 150 -3.38 -0.41 -8.40
CA THR A 150 -4.31 0.58 -8.98
C THR A 150 -4.03 0.85 -10.46
N LYS A 151 -2.75 0.90 -10.85
CA LYS A 151 -2.29 1.15 -12.22
C LYS A 151 -2.43 -0.07 -13.13
N HIS A 152 -1.96 -1.24 -12.69
CA HIS A 152 -1.86 -2.43 -13.55
C HIS A 152 -2.93 -3.49 -13.31
N GLY A 153 -3.67 -3.41 -12.20
CA GLY A 153 -4.72 -4.36 -11.84
C GLY A 153 -4.24 -5.78 -11.48
N CYS A 154 -2.93 -6.04 -11.51
CA CYS A 154 -2.37 -7.32 -11.10
C CYS A 154 -2.32 -7.46 -9.57
N ARG A 155 -2.19 -8.70 -9.10
CA ARG A 155 -2.02 -8.97 -7.66
C ARG A 155 -0.71 -8.36 -7.17
N LEU A 156 -0.75 -7.70 -6.02
CA LEU A 156 0.45 -7.27 -5.32
C LEU A 156 1.22 -8.50 -4.78
N ARG A 157 2.51 -8.32 -4.53
CA ARG A 157 3.40 -9.31 -3.88
C ARG A 157 4.01 -8.69 -2.64
N ASP A 158 4.33 -9.51 -1.66
CA ASP A 158 5.03 -9.10 -0.43
C ASP A 158 6.28 -9.95 -0.14
N ARG A 159 6.61 -10.83 -1.09
CA ARG A 159 7.74 -11.74 -1.03
C ARG A 159 8.50 -11.72 -2.34
N CYS A 160 9.79 -11.99 -2.26
CA CYS A 160 10.64 -12.25 -3.41
C CYS A 160 10.17 -13.54 -4.13
N PRO A 161 10.06 -13.57 -5.48
CA PRO A 161 9.76 -14.81 -6.20
C PRO A 161 10.91 -15.84 -6.15
N SER A 162 12.15 -15.40 -5.96
CA SER A 162 13.34 -16.27 -5.95
C SER A 162 13.53 -16.92 -4.59
N CYS A 163 13.70 -16.14 -3.52
CA CYS A 163 14.00 -16.68 -2.19
C CYS A 163 12.79 -16.79 -1.25
N LEU A 164 11.59 -16.33 -1.66
CA LEU A 164 10.37 -16.27 -0.82
C LEU A 164 10.48 -15.39 0.44
N GLY A 165 11.62 -14.74 0.65
CA GLY A 165 11.86 -13.78 1.72
C GLY A 165 10.94 -12.56 1.58
N ARG A 166 10.54 -11.99 2.73
CA ARG A 166 9.71 -10.78 2.79
C ARG A 166 10.46 -9.58 2.21
N ILE A 167 9.71 -8.61 1.68
CA ILE A 167 10.31 -7.35 1.24
C ILE A 167 10.76 -6.54 2.47
N ALA A 168 12.07 -6.45 2.68
CA ALA A 168 12.69 -5.84 3.85
C ALA A 168 13.70 -4.76 3.46
N VAL A 169 13.30 -3.82 2.58
CA VAL A 169 14.17 -2.79 1.98
C VAL A 169 15.01 -2.02 3.03
N PHE A 170 14.45 -1.78 4.21
CA PHE A 170 15.14 -1.13 5.34
C PHE A 170 16.45 -1.82 5.75
N GLY A 171 16.58 -3.13 5.49
CA GLY A 171 17.74 -3.95 5.85
C GLY A 171 18.85 -3.95 4.80
N GLN A 172 18.68 -3.24 3.67
CA GLN A 172 19.65 -3.24 2.58
C GLN A 172 20.99 -2.65 3.02
N ALA A 173 22.01 -3.51 3.10
CA ALA A 173 23.36 -3.14 3.52
C ALA A 173 24.27 -2.81 2.34
N ALA A 174 23.96 -3.31 1.14
CA ALA A 174 24.69 -2.98 -0.07
C ALA A 174 24.21 -1.65 -0.66
N LEU A 175 25.09 -0.94 -1.36
CA LEU A 175 24.72 0.26 -2.11
C LEU A 175 24.06 -0.14 -3.43
N VAL A 176 22.82 -0.62 -3.34
CA VAL A 176 22.00 -1.01 -4.48
C VAL A 176 20.61 -0.37 -4.39
N PRO A 177 19.93 -0.14 -5.52
CA PRO A 177 18.57 0.36 -5.52
C PRO A 177 17.60 -0.49 -4.70
N GLN A 178 16.57 0.15 -4.15
CA GLN A 178 15.61 -0.47 -3.24
C GLN A 178 14.75 -1.60 -3.84
N HIS A 179 14.69 -1.73 -5.17
CA HIS A 179 13.95 -2.81 -5.84
C HIS A 179 14.72 -4.14 -5.88
N TYR A 180 15.95 -4.20 -5.37
CA TYR A 180 16.68 -5.45 -5.20
C TYR A 180 16.34 -6.11 -3.86
N CYS A 181 16.05 -7.42 -3.91
CA CYS A 181 15.78 -8.19 -2.72
C CYS A 181 17.00 -8.21 -1.78
N VAL A 182 16.81 -7.80 -0.52
CA VAL A 182 17.88 -7.77 0.48
C VAL A 182 18.47 -9.16 0.75
N ALA A 183 17.65 -10.21 0.71
CA ALA A 183 18.08 -11.56 1.08
C ALA A 183 18.87 -12.28 -0.03
N CYS A 184 18.54 -12.04 -1.31
CA CYS A 184 19.11 -12.82 -2.41
C CYS A 184 19.54 -12.00 -3.64
N GLY A 185 19.39 -10.68 -3.62
CA GLY A 185 19.75 -9.81 -4.75
C GLY A 185 18.83 -9.90 -5.98
N TYR A 186 17.73 -10.65 -5.92
CA TYR A 186 16.79 -10.72 -7.05
C TYR A 186 16.17 -9.35 -7.36
N ASP A 187 16.15 -8.98 -8.65
CA ASP A 187 15.49 -7.77 -9.14
C ASP A 187 13.96 -7.94 -9.15
N LEU A 188 13.27 -7.28 -8.21
CA LEU A 188 11.82 -7.40 -8.03
C LEU A 188 11.00 -6.93 -9.24
N ARG A 189 11.58 -6.12 -10.14
CA ARG A 189 10.94 -5.69 -11.39
C ARG A 189 10.68 -6.86 -12.33
N ARG A 190 11.54 -7.88 -12.26
CA ARG A 190 11.45 -9.11 -13.07
C ARG A 190 10.50 -10.16 -12.48
N ALA A 191 9.80 -9.87 -11.39
CA ALA A 191 8.92 -10.85 -10.78
C ALA A 191 7.74 -11.20 -11.71
N SER A 192 7.40 -12.49 -11.78
CA SER A 192 6.21 -12.97 -12.47
C SER A 192 4.95 -12.26 -11.98
N ILE A 193 4.07 -11.87 -12.90
CA ILE A 193 2.81 -11.18 -12.60
C ILE A 193 1.78 -12.23 -12.15
N PRO A 194 1.35 -12.24 -10.88
CA PRO A 194 0.33 -13.19 -10.46
C PRO A 194 -1.05 -12.75 -10.96
N TYR A 195 -1.83 -13.72 -11.44
CA TYR A 195 -3.21 -13.48 -11.84
C TYR A 195 -4.07 -12.97 -10.66
N LEU A 196 -5.00 -12.08 -10.99
CA LEU A 196 -6.05 -11.59 -10.11
C LEU A 196 -7.33 -11.47 -10.93
N SER A 197 -8.42 -12.08 -10.46
CA SER A 197 -9.68 -12.04 -11.19
C SER A 197 -10.23 -10.61 -11.28
N PRO A 198 -10.94 -10.26 -12.38
CA PRO A 198 -11.59 -8.96 -12.51
C PRO A 198 -12.51 -8.64 -11.33
N ALA A 199 -13.30 -9.62 -10.87
CA ALA A 199 -14.16 -9.50 -9.70
C ALA A 199 -13.39 -9.04 -8.45
N THR A 200 -12.29 -9.72 -8.10
CA THR A 200 -11.49 -9.37 -6.91
C THR A 200 -10.83 -8.01 -7.06
N ARG A 201 -10.40 -7.65 -8.26
CA ARG A 201 -9.89 -6.30 -8.54
C ARG A 201 -10.96 -5.22 -8.31
N THR A 202 -12.20 -5.47 -8.75
CA THR A 202 -13.30 -4.53 -8.56
C THR A 202 -13.67 -4.39 -7.09
N LEU A 203 -13.76 -5.49 -6.33
CA LEU A 203 -13.99 -5.43 -4.89
C LEU A 203 -12.88 -4.67 -4.15
N ASP A 204 -11.62 -4.96 -4.47
CA ASP A 204 -10.46 -4.26 -3.89
C ASP A 204 -10.50 -2.76 -4.15
N ARG A 205 -10.93 -2.34 -5.35
CA ARG A 205 -11.15 -0.92 -5.68
C ARG A 205 -12.32 -0.32 -4.89
N CYS A 206 -13.46 -1.02 -4.84
CA CYS A 206 -14.63 -0.59 -4.08
C CYS A 206 -14.29 -0.37 -2.59
N ILE A 207 -13.52 -1.28 -1.98
CA ILE A 207 -13.06 -1.12 -0.59
C ILE A 207 -12.14 0.11 -0.45
N ASP A 208 -11.19 0.31 -1.38
CA ASP A 208 -10.28 1.47 -1.35
C ASP A 208 -11.04 2.81 -1.48
N ASP A 209 -12.05 2.87 -2.34
CA ASP A 209 -12.88 4.06 -2.55
C ASP A 209 -13.70 4.40 -1.30
N ILE A 210 -14.35 3.40 -0.69
CA ILE A 210 -15.11 3.58 0.56
C ILE A 210 -14.16 4.03 1.69
N CYS A 211 -13.01 3.36 1.87
CA CYS A 211 -12.05 3.72 2.91
C CYS A 211 -11.47 5.12 2.71
N SER A 212 -11.22 5.53 1.46
CA SER A 212 -10.73 6.87 1.14
C SER A 212 -11.76 7.94 1.49
N LEU A 213 -13.03 7.70 1.19
CA LEU A 213 -14.12 8.60 1.55
C LEU A 213 -14.33 8.69 3.07
N GLU A 214 -14.34 7.56 3.78
CA GLU A 214 -14.41 7.54 5.26
C GLU A 214 -13.28 8.35 5.90
N ALA A 215 -12.06 8.24 5.37
CA ALA A 215 -10.91 9.00 5.88
C ALA A 215 -11.04 10.51 5.68
N MET A 216 -11.79 10.95 4.66
CA MET A 216 -12.06 12.37 4.39
C MET A 216 -13.23 12.91 5.23
N THR A 217 -14.28 12.11 5.44
CA THR A 217 -15.51 12.55 6.10
C THR A 217 -15.52 12.34 7.61
N GLN A 218 -14.57 11.57 8.15
CA GLN A 218 -14.51 11.19 9.58
C GLN A 218 -15.85 10.65 10.09
N SER A 219 -16.49 9.79 9.29
CA SER A 219 -17.84 9.31 9.62
C SER A 219 -17.83 8.47 10.92
N PRO A 220 -18.87 8.61 11.76
CA PRO A 220 -18.95 7.91 13.05
C PRO A 220 -19.03 6.38 12.90
N SER A 221 -19.30 5.89 11.69
CA SER A 221 -19.51 4.48 11.42
C SER A 221 -18.31 3.81 10.74
N GLY A 222 -17.26 4.57 10.42
CA GLY A 222 -15.98 4.06 9.92
C GLY A 222 -15.36 2.94 10.79
N PRO A 223 -15.38 3.02 12.14
CA PRO A 223 -14.88 1.93 13.00
C PRO A 223 -15.60 0.59 12.79
N VAL A 224 -16.90 0.60 12.50
CA VAL A 224 -17.69 -0.61 12.23
C VAL A 224 -17.23 -1.25 10.92
N LEU A 225 -17.08 -0.45 9.85
CA LEU A 225 -16.57 -0.91 8.57
C LEU A 225 -15.16 -1.50 8.72
N ILE A 226 -14.25 -0.80 9.38
CA ILE A 226 -12.86 -1.25 9.62
C ILE A 226 -12.85 -2.60 10.35
N ARG A 227 -13.63 -2.74 11.43
CA ARG A 227 -13.71 -4.01 12.18
C ARG A 227 -14.18 -5.18 11.30
N ARG A 228 -15.12 -4.92 10.39
CA ARG A 228 -15.65 -5.94 9.47
C ARG A 228 -14.62 -6.30 8.39
N LEU A 229 -13.92 -5.31 7.82
CA LEU A 229 -12.82 -5.53 6.89
C LEU A 229 -11.69 -6.35 7.55
N LEU A 230 -11.33 -6.05 8.80
CA LEU A 230 -10.36 -6.84 9.55
C LEU A 230 -10.80 -8.30 9.77
N SER A 231 -12.11 -8.53 9.80
CA SER A 231 -12.74 -9.84 9.98
C SER A 231 -13.05 -10.57 8.67
N MET A 232 -12.66 -10.03 7.50
CA MET A 232 -12.84 -10.69 6.20
C MET A 232 -12.39 -12.16 6.17
N PRO A 233 -11.29 -12.57 6.85
CA PRO A 233 -10.89 -13.98 6.87
C PRO A 233 -11.94 -14.91 7.47
N SER A 234 -12.83 -14.45 8.37
CA SER A 234 -13.91 -15.26 8.96
C SER A 234 -14.92 -15.78 7.94
N VAL A 235 -15.08 -15.11 6.80
CA VAL A 235 -15.94 -15.56 5.69
C VAL A 235 -15.28 -16.74 4.95
N GLY A 236 -13.95 -16.89 5.10
CA GLY A 236 -13.14 -17.90 4.45
C GLY A 236 -12.63 -18.96 5.42
N GLY A 237 -13.21 -20.16 5.38
CA GLY A 237 -12.89 -21.27 6.30
C GLY A 237 -11.41 -21.41 6.70
N TYR A 238 -10.49 -21.40 5.74
CA TYR A 238 -9.05 -21.67 5.97
C TYR A 238 -8.35 -20.66 6.90
N TYR A 239 -8.75 -19.39 6.88
CA TYR A 239 -8.13 -18.32 7.70
C TYR A 239 -9.09 -17.74 8.74
N SER A 240 -10.16 -18.47 9.07
CA SER A 240 -11.31 -17.96 9.81
C SER A 240 -11.01 -17.41 11.22
N THR A 241 -9.91 -17.83 11.84
CA THR A 241 -9.47 -17.38 13.16
C THR A 241 -8.45 -16.22 13.13
N MET A 242 -7.97 -15.85 11.94
CA MET A 242 -6.95 -14.82 11.74
C MET A 242 -7.56 -13.46 11.40
N ILE A 243 -6.79 -12.39 11.64
CA ILE A 243 -7.15 -11.03 11.24
C ILE A 243 -6.54 -10.70 9.86
N LEU A 244 -7.20 -9.86 9.08
CA LEU A 244 -6.75 -9.56 7.71
C LEU A 244 -5.29 -9.07 7.68
N THR A 245 -4.93 -8.15 8.59
CA THR A 245 -3.58 -7.57 8.67
C THR A 245 -2.50 -8.58 9.06
N SER A 246 -2.85 -9.79 9.50
CA SER A 246 -1.88 -10.87 9.76
C SER A 246 -1.58 -11.79 8.63
N LEU A 247 -2.30 -11.65 7.52
CA LEU A 247 -2.17 -12.53 6.39
C LEU A 247 -1.19 -11.96 5.35
N SER A 248 -0.45 -12.87 4.72
CA SER A 248 0.30 -12.59 3.50
C SER A 248 -0.62 -12.05 2.41
N THR A 249 -0.06 -11.38 1.40
CA THR A 249 -0.82 -10.84 0.28
C THR A 249 -1.58 -11.93 -0.47
N ALA A 250 -0.99 -13.13 -0.60
CA ALA A 250 -1.66 -14.27 -1.22
C ALA A 250 -2.89 -14.71 -0.41
N ALA A 251 -2.75 -14.84 0.91
CA ALA A 251 -3.86 -15.19 1.80
C ALA A 251 -4.95 -14.11 1.83
N ARG A 252 -4.59 -12.82 1.85
CA ARG A 252 -5.55 -11.71 1.74
C ARG A 252 -6.28 -11.69 0.40
N THR A 253 -5.58 -12.00 -0.68
CA THR A 253 -6.19 -12.12 -2.02
C THR A 253 -7.22 -13.25 -2.04
N TYR A 254 -6.90 -14.39 -1.43
CA TYR A 254 -7.84 -15.50 -1.27
C TYR A 254 -9.08 -15.09 -0.47
N CYS A 255 -8.92 -14.40 0.67
CA CYS A 255 -10.06 -13.86 1.43
C CYS A 255 -10.93 -12.93 0.57
N ALA A 256 -10.32 -12.02 -0.20
CA ALA A 256 -11.06 -11.12 -1.09
C ALA A 256 -11.77 -11.85 -2.23
N GLN A 257 -11.17 -12.91 -2.79
CA GLN A 257 -11.83 -13.77 -3.78
C GLN A 257 -13.10 -14.42 -3.22
N ARG A 258 -13.05 -14.92 -1.99
CA ARG A 258 -14.20 -15.55 -1.34
C ARG A 258 -15.36 -14.59 -1.04
N LEU A 259 -15.08 -13.32 -0.81
CA LEU A 259 -16.15 -12.32 -0.68
C LEU A 259 -16.90 -12.10 -1.99
N ASN A 260 -16.33 -12.46 -3.14
CA ASN A 260 -16.98 -12.31 -4.44
C ASN A 260 -17.59 -13.61 -4.96
N LEU A 261 -17.62 -14.66 -4.14
CA LEU A 261 -18.21 -15.96 -4.47
C LEU A 261 -19.30 -16.29 -3.45
N PRO A 262 -20.51 -15.71 -3.58
CA PRO A 262 -21.56 -15.90 -2.57
C PRO A 262 -22.11 -17.33 -2.51
N SER A 263 -21.84 -18.15 -3.53
CA SER A 263 -22.07 -19.59 -3.52
C SER A 263 -21.22 -20.35 -2.49
N GLU A 264 -20.09 -19.79 -2.07
CA GLU A 264 -19.14 -20.41 -1.13
C GLU A 264 -19.26 -19.86 0.31
N TRP A 265 -20.29 -19.05 0.57
CA TRP A 265 -20.52 -18.49 1.90
C TRP A 265 -21.21 -19.51 2.82
N PRO A 266 -20.86 -19.55 4.12
CA PRO A 266 -21.56 -20.40 5.08
C PRO A 266 -23.06 -20.09 5.11
N VAL A 267 -23.89 -21.12 4.99
CA VAL A 267 -25.34 -21.01 5.15
C VAL A 267 -25.66 -21.19 6.64
N GLU A 268 -26.08 -20.13 7.32
CA GLU A 268 -26.62 -20.25 8.68
C GLU A 268 -28.14 -20.42 8.61
N GLY A 269 -28.66 -21.50 9.22
CA GLY A 269 -30.06 -21.67 9.60
C GLY A 269 -31.09 -21.22 8.56
N ALA A 270 -31.11 -21.87 7.40
CA ALA A 270 -32.06 -21.56 6.34
C ALA A 270 -33.50 -21.89 6.81
N LYS A 271 -34.36 -20.87 6.94
CA LYS A 271 -35.81 -21.08 6.79
C LYS A 271 -36.08 -21.17 5.29
N ASP A 272 -36.94 -22.11 4.93
CA ASP A 272 -37.04 -22.64 3.57
C ASP A 272 -37.98 -21.79 2.69
N ASP A 273 -37.85 -20.46 2.77
CA ASP A 273 -38.73 -19.50 2.12
C ASP A 273 -38.23 -19.16 0.70
N GLU A 274 -39.14 -19.07 -0.26
CA GLU A 274 -38.87 -18.89 -1.69
C GLU A 274 -38.16 -17.56 -2.01
N GLU A 275 -38.49 -16.51 -1.27
CA GLU A 275 -37.82 -15.20 -1.31
C GLU A 275 -36.36 -15.29 -0.83
N GLU A 276 -36.07 -16.15 0.15
CA GLU A 276 -34.70 -16.39 0.63
C GLU A 276 -33.89 -17.24 -0.35
N ARG A 277 -34.54 -18.14 -1.12
CA ARG A 277 -33.90 -18.87 -2.22
C ARG A 277 -33.61 -17.96 -3.41
N GLU A 278 -34.53 -17.05 -3.75
CA GLU A 278 -34.34 -16.09 -4.84
C GLU A 278 -33.27 -15.06 -4.51
N ALA A 279 -33.29 -14.52 -3.28
CA ALA A 279 -32.21 -13.67 -2.79
C ALA A 279 -30.87 -14.42 -2.71
N ARG A 280 -30.85 -15.74 -2.55
CA ARG A 280 -29.63 -16.57 -2.67
C ARG A 280 -29.20 -16.76 -4.12
N ARG A 281 -30.13 -16.93 -5.07
CA ARG A 281 -29.84 -17.05 -6.51
C ARG A 281 -29.28 -15.75 -7.08
N LEU A 282 -29.90 -14.62 -6.80
CA LEU A 282 -29.41 -13.29 -7.19
C LEU A 282 -28.04 -12.98 -6.56
N ARG A 283 -27.80 -13.41 -5.31
CA ARG A 283 -26.48 -13.30 -4.67
C ARG A 283 -25.40 -14.15 -5.35
N ARG A 284 -25.72 -15.23 -6.07
CA ARG A 284 -24.70 -16.05 -6.78
C ARG A 284 -24.16 -15.40 -8.05
N LEU A 285 -24.77 -14.33 -8.53
CA LEU A 285 -24.33 -13.62 -9.72
C LEU A 285 -23.23 -12.61 -9.34
N ILE A 286 -22.08 -12.72 -9.99
CA ILE A 286 -21.02 -11.71 -9.86
C ILE A 286 -21.52 -10.45 -10.59
N PRO A 287 -21.59 -9.28 -9.90
CA PRO A 287 -22.05 -8.06 -10.55
C PRO A 287 -21.15 -7.66 -11.72
N PRO A 288 -21.69 -7.02 -12.77
CA PRO A 288 -20.86 -6.37 -13.79
C PRO A 288 -19.84 -5.45 -13.15
N THR A 289 -18.61 -5.38 -13.67
CA THR A 289 -17.55 -4.55 -13.07
C THR A 289 -17.87 -3.05 -13.08
N SER A 290 -18.84 -2.62 -13.87
CA SER A 290 -19.31 -1.23 -13.97
C SER A 290 -20.40 -0.87 -12.96
N ASP A 291 -21.04 -1.86 -12.31
CA ASP A 291 -22.16 -1.61 -11.39
C ASP A 291 -21.67 -1.40 -9.95
N HIS A 292 -21.21 -0.19 -9.66
CA HIS A 292 -20.63 0.16 -8.36
C HIS A 292 -21.59 -0.07 -7.20
N ARG A 293 -22.89 0.18 -7.38
CA ARG A 293 -23.90 -0.03 -6.35
C ARG A 293 -24.06 -1.52 -6.01
N ALA A 294 -24.13 -2.37 -7.03
CA ALA A 294 -24.21 -3.81 -6.80
C ALA A 294 -22.95 -4.37 -6.10
N TRP A 295 -21.76 -3.81 -6.38
CA TRP A 295 -20.53 -4.15 -5.65
C TRP A 295 -20.57 -3.75 -4.18
N ILE A 296 -21.11 -2.56 -3.87
CA ILE A 296 -21.28 -2.12 -2.49
C ILE A 296 -22.29 -3.02 -1.75
N GLU A 297 -23.40 -3.36 -2.39
CA GLU A 297 -24.41 -4.26 -1.81
C GLU A 297 -23.86 -5.68 -1.59
N LEU A 298 -23.05 -6.19 -2.53
CA LEU A 298 -22.34 -7.47 -2.37
C LEU A 298 -21.38 -7.41 -1.19
N LEU A 299 -20.57 -6.35 -1.07
CA LEU A 299 -19.65 -6.14 0.06
C LEU A 299 -20.42 -6.06 1.39
N ALA A 300 -21.53 -5.33 1.43
CA ALA A 300 -22.37 -5.21 2.62
C ALA A 300 -22.90 -6.57 3.09
N ASN A 301 -23.41 -7.37 2.15
CA ASN A 301 -23.88 -8.73 2.41
C ASN A 301 -22.76 -9.65 2.91
N ALA A 302 -21.58 -9.58 2.29
CA ALA A 302 -20.43 -10.41 2.64
C ALA A 302 -19.91 -10.08 4.05
N LEU A 303 -19.74 -8.80 4.34
CA LEU A 303 -19.27 -8.31 5.63
C LEU A 303 -20.33 -8.49 6.73
N GLY A 304 -21.62 -8.41 6.41
CA GLY A 304 -22.70 -8.69 7.37
C GLY A 304 -22.66 -10.11 7.95
N ARG A 305 -22.20 -11.09 7.16
CA ARG A 305 -22.07 -12.50 7.56
C ARG A 305 -20.77 -12.83 8.28
N SER A 306 -19.78 -11.93 8.26
CA SER A 306 -18.57 -12.11 9.07
C SER A 306 -18.98 -12.19 10.54
N ARG A 307 -18.81 -13.36 11.19
CA ARG A 307 -19.03 -13.47 12.64
C ARG A 307 -17.99 -12.58 13.30
N GLY A 308 -18.41 -11.38 13.72
CA GLY A 308 -17.59 -10.58 14.63
C GLY A 308 -17.40 -11.41 15.90
N ARG A 309 -16.17 -11.48 16.42
CA ARG A 309 -15.99 -11.95 17.81
C ARG A 309 -16.98 -11.19 18.69
N PRO A 310 -17.69 -11.85 19.64
CA PRO A 310 -18.54 -11.15 20.59
C PRO A 310 -17.69 -10.08 21.27
N ALA A 311 -18.12 -8.82 21.17
CA ALA A 311 -17.54 -7.81 22.05
C ALA A 311 -17.93 -8.20 23.47
N ALA A 312 -16.98 -8.17 24.39
CA ALA A 312 -17.25 -8.23 25.82
C ALA A 312 -17.85 -6.88 26.27
N SER A 313 -19.04 -6.57 25.77
CA SER A 313 -19.96 -5.58 26.33
C SER A 313 -21.27 -5.65 25.52
N LYS A 314 -22.32 -6.18 26.15
CA LYS A 314 -23.70 -5.90 25.73
C LYS A 314 -23.98 -4.44 26.11
N GLY A 315 -23.49 -3.51 25.29
CA GLY A 315 -23.90 -2.12 25.30
C GLY A 315 -25.00 -1.93 24.27
N ASN A 316 -26.12 -1.39 24.72
CA ASN A 316 -27.29 -1.03 23.92
C ASN A 316 -26.94 0.12 22.94
N GLU A 317 -26.14 -0.14 21.90
CA GLU A 317 -25.89 0.84 20.84
C GLU A 317 -26.98 0.73 19.79
N LYS A 318 -27.78 1.79 19.64
CA LYS A 318 -28.55 2.04 18.42
C LYS A 318 -27.55 2.32 17.28
N GLY A 319 -26.84 1.27 16.85
CA GLY A 319 -25.75 1.36 15.88
C GLY A 319 -26.28 1.39 14.46
N VAL A 320 -25.75 2.31 13.65
CA VAL A 320 -25.94 2.33 12.19
C VAL A 320 -25.67 0.94 11.65
N LYS A 321 -26.65 0.33 10.96
CA LYS A 321 -26.46 -0.99 10.38
C LYS A 321 -25.50 -0.85 9.19
N LEU A 322 -24.53 -1.77 9.07
CA LEU A 322 -23.55 -1.77 7.98
C LEU A 322 -24.19 -1.64 6.57
N PRO A 323 -25.36 -2.26 6.28
CA PRO A 323 -26.07 -2.04 5.03
C PRO A 323 -26.55 -0.59 4.83
N ASP A 324 -26.96 0.12 5.88
CA ASP A 324 -27.40 1.52 5.82
C ASP A 324 -26.22 2.45 5.51
N LEU A 325 -25.07 2.19 6.15
CA LEU A 325 -23.81 2.88 5.87
C LEU A 325 -23.40 2.71 4.40
N LEU A 326 -23.30 1.47 3.96
CA LEU A 326 -22.87 1.16 2.60
C LEU A 326 -23.91 1.64 1.58
N GLY A 327 -25.19 1.62 1.91
CA GLY A 327 -26.25 2.25 1.11
C GLY A 327 -26.08 3.77 0.97
N ALA A 328 -25.62 4.46 2.01
CA ALA A 328 -25.28 5.89 1.91
C ALA A 328 -24.07 6.12 0.97
N TYR A 329 -23.05 5.27 1.05
CA TYR A 329 -21.91 5.31 0.11
C TYR A 329 -22.33 5.12 -1.35
N ALA A 330 -23.25 4.17 -1.61
CA ALA A 330 -23.76 3.93 -2.95
C ALA A 330 -24.49 5.14 -3.54
N LYS A 331 -25.10 5.99 -2.69
CA LYS A 331 -25.75 7.23 -3.11
C LYS A 331 -24.77 8.39 -3.34
N MET A 332 -23.62 8.37 -2.67
CA MET A 332 -22.59 9.41 -2.76
C MET A 332 -21.60 9.18 -3.90
N SER A 333 -21.47 7.94 -4.38
CA SER A 333 -20.53 7.62 -5.46
C SER A 333 -21.15 8.03 -6.82
N PRO A 334 -20.57 9.01 -7.54
CA PRO A 334 -21.07 9.37 -8.86
C PRO A 334 -20.93 8.17 -9.79
N ALA A 335 -21.97 7.89 -10.60
CA ALA A 335 -21.89 6.90 -11.67
C ALA A 335 -20.61 7.14 -12.47
N SER A 336 -19.70 6.18 -12.44
CA SER A 336 -18.34 6.31 -12.97
C SER A 336 -18.38 6.58 -14.48
N GLY A 337 -18.21 7.84 -14.87
CA GLY A 337 -18.11 8.30 -16.25
C GLY A 337 -16.84 9.11 -16.49
N ARG A 338 -15.86 8.44 -17.12
CA ARG A 338 -14.63 8.94 -17.77
C ARG A 338 -13.42 9.32 -16.89
N PRO A 339 -12.20 8.91 -17.30
CA PRO A 339 -10.96 9.47 -16.77
C PRO A 339 -10.79 10.91 -17.26
N ALA A 340 -10.43 11.81 -16.35
CA ALA A 340 -10.02 13.17 -16.70
C ALA A 340 -8.62 13.12 -17.34
N GLN A 341 -8.57 13.04 -18.66
CA GLN A 341 -7.42 13.43 -19.48
C GLN A 341 -7.92 14.34 -20.62
N GLU A 342 -7.09 15.32 -20.96
CA GLU A 342 -7.22 16.31 -22.05
C GLU A 342 -8.01 17.59 -21.78
N ARG A 343 -7.30 18.59 -21.24
CA ARG A 343 -7.26 19.94 -21.82
C ARG A 343 -5.83 20.48 -21.77
N ILE A 344 -4.99 20.00 -22.69
CA ILE A 344 -3.78 20.71 -23.11
C ILE A 344 -4.11 21.36 -24.45
N GLY A 345 -3.80 22.65 -24.54
CA GLY A 345 -4.26 23.56 -25.58
C GLY A 345 -3.84 23.16 -27.00
N THR A 346 -4.76 23.39 -27.93
CA THR A 346 -4.43 23.58 -29.33
C THR A 346 -4.12 25.06 -29.53
N GLU A 347 -2.86 25.31 -29.88
CA GLU A 347 -2.38 26.52 -30.52
C GLU A 347 -3.27 26.90 -31.71
N ARG A 348 -3.57 28.20 -31.84
CA ARG A 348 -3.72 28.82 -33.16
C ARG A 348 -2.72 29.97 -33.24
N ARG A 349 -1.77 29.80 -34.14
CA ARG A 349 -1.05 30.84 -34.90
C ARG A 349 -1.46 30.68 -36.37
N PRO A 350 -1.24 31.67 -37.24
CA PRO A 350 -0.46 32.91 -37.07
C PRO A 350 -1.28 34.08 -36.53
#